data_AF-A0A812Q3W3-F1
#
_entry.id   AF-A0A812Q3W3-F1
#
_cell.length_a   1.000
_cell.length_b   1.000
_cell.length_c   1.000
_cell.angle_alpha   90.00
_cell.angle_beta   90.00
_cell.angle_gamma   90.00
#
_symmetry.space_group_name_H-M   'P 1'
#
loop_
_entity.id
_entity.type
_entity.pdbx_description
1 polymer ?
#
loop_
_entity_poly.entity_id
_entity_poly.type
_entity_poly.pdbx_seq_one_letter_code
_entity_poly.pdbx_strand_id
1 'polypeptide(L)'
;MIYRNFGREEDGDKIMAGKGKLNEDGIALLRRLCAEVRSRHPGVILSAEESTNFKWVTDRPAENGTERHQAEIRDLGFHLKWNMGFAYDALSYFGADPEERPQLDTFGWKRLAWYLAYAFNERWVLPFSHDNMQPKSLLDQMAPNKRVGVEGQFAQLRLLFLYMVGMPGRPLMFMGSEIGEGFSLAQPVDWELAAVDPDKQQLRSWVAKLMKLYRQLKCLHRQEDRADGFHWLDKDSSSSCVYAWKRMAKDEPEAIIVVNASMTHVSPYYVNAGNTSGAWKCMAATALGDCATTPRSARVVMGRAKFATELPPMAAQIWVPCTCEEAVDEAALLNFEVLHQEAQPGDELRLVGNCPELGNWYVSEGVIMETDADTFPFWHTSMRIPMDVRNLEFKMVAVSASGEETWEPLRFNRSVSIIPGVVQRVSIEFGEV
;
A
#
# COMPACT_ATOMS: atom_id res chain seq x y z
N MET A 1 0.51 37.42 5.40
CA MET A 1 -0.10 37.88 6.68
C MET A 1 0.89 37.85 7.83
N ILE A 2 1.57 36.72 8.09
CA ILE A 2 2.46 36.52 9.26
C ILE A 2 3.80 37.28 9.14
N TYR A 3 4.33 37.45 7.93
CA TYR A 3 5.64 38.07 7.70
C TYR A 3 5.52 39.45 7.06
N ARG A 4 6.31 40.41 7.53
CA ARG A 4 6.33 41.78 6.98
C ARG A 4 7.04 41.87 5.63
N ASN A 5 7.95 40.94 5.34
CA ASN A 5 8.75 40.87 4.12
C ASN A 5 8.21 39.89 3.06
N PHE A 6 7.01 39.33 3.25
CA PHE A 6 6.43 38.40 2.27
C PHE A 6 6.25 39.09 0.90
N GLY A 7 6.83 38.52 -0.16
CA GLY A 7 6.77 39.04 -1.53
C GLY A 7 7.53 40.34 -1.77
N ARG A 8 8.55 40.65 -0.95
CA ARG A 8 9.29 41.93 -1.01
C ARG A 8 10.80 41.67 -0.98
N GLU A 9 11.38 41.44 -2.16
CA GLU A 9 12.79 41.08 -2.30
C GLU A 9 13.74 42.28 -2.13
N GLU A 10 13.40 43.45 -2.69
CA GLU A 10 14.32 44.60 -2.70
C GLU A 10 14.28 45.46 -1.43
N ASP A 11 13.11 45.58 -0.79
CA ASP A 11 12.91 46.39 0.42
C ASP A 11 12.66 45.56 1.68
N GLY A 12 12.80 44.23 1.56
CA GLY A 12 12.59 43.28 2.64
C GLY A 12 13.30 43.71 3.92
N ASP A 13 14.63 43.85 3.89
CA ASP A 13 15.41 44.19 5.09
C ASP A 13 15.08 45.57 5.69
N LYS A 14 14.75 46.56 4.85
CA LYS A 14 14.38 47.91 5.30
C LYS A 14 13.07 47.91 6.10
N ILE A 15 12.11 47.09 5.70
CA ILE A 15 10.79 46.98 6.35
C ILE A 15 10.91 46.29 7.73
N MET A 16 11.93 45.45 7.88
CA MET A 16 12.19 44.67 9.09
C MET A 16 13.02 45.45 10.11
N ALA A 17 13.78 46.46 9.65
CA ALA A 17 14.59 47.30 10.51
C ALA A 17 13.76 47.92 11.64
N GLY A 18 14.11 47.59 12.88
CA GLY A 18 13.44 48.07 14.10
C GLY A 18 12.09 47.43 14.43
N LYS A 19 11.53 46.55 13.59
CA LYS A 19 10.22 45.88 13.79
C LYS A 19 10.25 44.35 13.67
N GLY A 20 11.37 43.80 13.21
CA GLY A 20 11.65 42.36 13.15
C GLY A 20 10.88 41.56 12.09
N LYS A 21 11.13 40.23 12.12
CA LYS A 21 10.46 39.10 11.44
C LYS A 21 8.98 39.31 11.06
N LEU A 22 8.25 39.50 12.14
CA LEU A 22 6.86 39.09 12.24
C LEU A 22 5.95 40.29 12.16
N ASN A 23 4.85 40.11 11.47
CA ASN A 23 3.74 41.05 11.46
C ASN A 23 2.85 40.74 12.67
N GLU A 24 3.16 41.35 13.81
CA GLU A 24 2.45 41.15 15.08
C GLU A 24 0.96 41.45 14.96
N ASP A 25 0.59 42.52 14.25
CA ASP A 25 -0.82 42.87 13.99
C ASP A 25 -1.55 41.77 13.20
N GLY A 26 -0.87 41.20 12.21
CA GLY A 26 -1.38 40.07 11.42
C GLY A 26 -1.57 38.81 12.28
N ILE A 27 -0.61 38.51 13.15
CA ILE A 27 -0.70 37.38 14.09
C ILE A 27 -1.84 37.61 15.10
N ALA A 28 -1.96 38.82 15.65
CA ALA A 28 -3.02 39.18 16.59
C ALA A 28 -4.42 39.09 15.95
N LEU A 29 -4.55 39.54 14.70
CA LEU A 29 -5.77 39.40 13.91
C LEU A 29 -6.17 37.93 13.74
N LEU A 30 -5.23 37.07 13.33
CA LEU A 30 -5.49 35.64 13.12
C LEU A 30 -5.91 34.93 14.42
N ARG A 31 -5.22 35.21 15.52
CA ARG A 31 -5.59 34.67 16.85
C ARG A 31 -6.98 35.11 17.28
N ARG A 32 -7.29 36.40 17.10
CA ARG A 32 -8.62 36.93 17.43
C ARG A 32 -9.70 36.30 16.56
N LEU A 33 -9.47 36.19 15.25
CA LEU A 33 -10.40 35.51 14.34
C LEU A 33 -10.69 34.08 14.81
N CYS A 34 -9.65 33.29 15.08
CA CYS A 34 -9.81 31.91 15.52
C CYS A 34 -10.56 31.81 16.86
N ALA A 35 -10.24 32.69 17.82
CA ALA A 35 -10.92 32.74 19.11
C ALA A 35 -12.40 33.10 18.98
N GLU A 36 -12.74 34.12 18.19
CA GLU A 36 -14.11 34.58 17.99
C GLU A 36 -14.95 33.52 17.26
N VAL A 37 -14.42 32.90 16.19
CA VAL A 37 -15.14 31.83 15.46
C VAL A 37 -15.38 30.64 16.37
N ARG A 38 -14.37 30.19 17.13
CA ARG A 38 -14.51 29.05 18.06
C ARG A 38 -15.55 29.33 19.14
N SER A 39 -15.56 30.54 19.69
CA SER A 39 -16.50 30.95 20.74
C SER A 39 -17.94 31.04 20.24
N ARG A 40 -18.14 31.65 19.06
CA ARG A 40 -19.48 31.95 18.53
C ARG A 40 -20.08 30.81 17.70
N HIS A 41 -19.24 29.96 17.11
CA HIS A 41 -19.66 28.89 16.19
C HIS A 41 -18.97 27.55 16.53
N PRO A 42 -19.35 26.91 17.65
CA PRO A 42 -18.86 25.57 17.97
C PRO A 42 -19.14 24.59 16.82
N GLY A 43 -18.13 23.82 16.42
CA GLY A 43 -18.22 22.86 15.32
C GLY A 43 -17.73 23.36 13.96
N VAL A 44 -17.44 24.66 13.81
CA VAL A 44 -16.76 25.18 12.60
C VAL A 44 -15.27 24.85 12.64
N ILE A 45 -14.76 24.32 11.53
CA ILE A 45 -13.34 24.03 11.34
C ILE A 45 -12.70 25.24 10.66
N LEU A 46 -11.53 25.63 11.15
CA LEU A 46 -10.66 26.63 10.53
C LEU A 46 -9.37 25.93 10.13
N SER A 47 -9.06 25.94 8.84
CA SER A 47 -7.85 25.34 8.29
C SER A 47 -6.97 26.42 7.70
N ALA A 48 -5.65 26.29 7.89
CA ALA A 48 -4.66 27.19 7.30
C ALA A 48 -3.78 26.44 6.30
N GLU A 49 -3.41 27.11 5.22
CA GLU A 49 -2.23 26.79 4.42
C GLU A 49 -1.13 27.77 4.83
N GLU A 50 0.01 27.25 5.27
CA GLU A 50 1.13 28.05 5.75
C GLU A 50 2.43 27.32 5.40
N SER A 51 3.19 27.90 4.47
CA SER A 51 4.30 27.25 3.77
C SER A 51 5.71 27.73 4.16
N THR A 52 5.87 28.38 5.33
CA THR A 52 7.18 28.90 5.80
C THR A 52 7.70 28.20 7.06
N ASN A 53 7.08 27.09 7.47
CA ASN A 53 7.37 26.36 8.70
C ASN A 53 7.13 27.21 9.97
N PHE A 54 6.15 28.12 9.94
CA PHE A 54 5.70 28.78 11.15
C PHE A 54 5.13 27.72 12.11
N LYS A 55 5.66 27.69 13.33
CA LYS A 55 5.28 26.71 14.35
C LYS A 55 3.99 27.13 15.05
N TRP A 56 3.25 26.15 15.54
CA TRP A 56 2.06 26.35 16.38
C TRP A 56 0.94 27.08 15.64
N VAL A 57 0.69 26.68 14.40
CA VAL A 57 -0.46 27.19 13.64
C VAL A 57 -1.75 26.63 14.25
N THR A 58 -1.74 25.37 14.66
CA THR A 58 -2.90 24.68 15.21
C THR A 58 -3.02 24.77 16.73
N ASP A 59 -4.27 24.76 17.20
CA ASP A 59 -4.70 24.80 18.60
C ASP A 59 -4.52 23.46 19.35
N ARG A 60 -3.46 22.71 19.00
CA ARG A 60 -3.16 21.43 19.65
C ARG A 60 -2.88 21.67 21.16
N PRO A 61 -2.99 20.68 22.06
CA PRO A 61 -2.46 20.78 23.44
C PRO A 61 -1.02 20.27 23.54
N ALA A 62 -0.25 20.71 24.56
CA ALA A 62 1.04 20.12 24.87
C ALA A 62 0.88 18.64 25.22
N GLU A 63 1.56 17.74 24.51
CA GLU A 63 1.67 16.36 24.97
C GLU A 63 2.84 16.27 25.97
N ASN A 64 2.57 15.73 27.16
CA ASN A 64 3.58 15.38 28.17
C ASN A 64 4.47 16.53 28.70
N GLY A 65 3.99 17.77 28.69
CA GLY A 65 4.68 18.89 29.35
C GLY A 65 5.98 19.35 28.68
N THR A 66 6.29 18.87 27.47
CA THR A 66 7.46 19.33 26.71
C THR A 66 7.16 20.66 25.98
N GLU A 67 7.96 21.66 26.32
CA GLU A 67 8.28 22.91 25.58
C GLU A 67 7.16 23.76 24.98
N ARG A 68 5.91 23.63 25.40
CA ARG A 68 4.88 24.65 25.09
C ARG A 68 4.93 25.88 25.98
N HIS A 69 5.90 25.92 26.89
CA HIS A 69 6.08 26.93 27.93
C HIS A 69 7.20 27.94 27.64
N GLN A 70 7.67 28.10 26.39
CA GLN A 70 8.41 29.31 26.04
C GLN A 70 7.38 30.42 25.76
N ALA A 71 7.23 31.31 26.73
CA ALA A 71 6.08 32.18 26.97
C ALA A 71 5.75 33.25 25.90
N GLU A 72 6.46 33.30 24.77
CA GLU A 72 6.37 34.44 23.85
C GLU A 72 5.53 34.18 22.59
N ILE A 73 5.36 32.94 22.14
CA ILE A 73 4.56 32.64 20.94
C ILE A 73 3.47 31.63 21.29
N ARG A 74 2.26 32.16 21.52
CA ARG A 74 1.02 31.38 21.58
C ARG A 74 0.69 30.78 20.21
N ASP A 75 -0.08 29.71 20.15
CA ASP A 75 -0.59 29.21 18.87
C ASP A 75 -1.42 30.27 18.11
N LEU A 76 -1.64 30.08 16.81
CA LEU A 76 -2.53 30.92 16.00
C LEU A 76 -4.00 30.57 16.21
N GLY A 77 -4.28 29.39 16.75
CA GLY A 77 -5.63 28.92 17.06
C GLY A 77 -6.37 28.29 15.90
N PHE A 78 -5.73 27.94 14.78
CA PHE A 78 -6.41 27.17 13.73
C PHE A 78 -6.70 25.74 14.20
N HIS A 79 -7.72 25.09 13.64
CA HIS A 79 -8.00 23.69 13.96
C HIS A 79 -7.09 22.74 13.17
N LEU A 80 -6.79 23.10 11.92
CA LEU A 80 -6.03 22.28 10.98
C LEU A 80 -4.99 23.10 10.21
N LYS A 81 -3.90 22.45 9.79
CA LYS A 81 -2.90 23.00 8.88
C LYS A 81 -2.71 22.06 7.70
N TRP A 82 -2.60 22.60 6.49
CA TRP A 82 -2.27 21.83 5.29
C TRP A 82 -0.80 21.43 5.30
N ASN A 83 -0.52 20.15 5.12
CA ASN A 83 0.83 19.63 5.06
C ASN A 83 1.36 19.63 3.61
N MET A 84 1.90 20.77 3.18
CA MET A 84 2.47 20.90 1.84
C MET A 84 3.74 20.05 1.66
N GLY A 85 4.47 19.76 2.75
CA GLY A 85 5.61 18.86 2.74
C GLY A 85 5.21 17.43 2.37
N PHE A 86 4.13 16.91 2.97
CA PHE A 86 3.55 15.62 2.60
C PHE A 86 3.19 15.57 1.11
N ALA A 87 2.47 16.58 0.61
CA ALA A 87 2.05 16.62 -0.78
C ALA A 87 3.25 16.60 -1.74
N TYR A 88 4.26 17.44 -1.45
CA TYR A 88 5.50 17.49 -2.24
C TYR A 88 6.27 16.17 -2.20
N ASP A 89 6.47 15.60 -1.02
CA ASP A 89 7.22 14.35 -0.84
C ASP A 89 6.53 13.17 -1.51
N ALA A 90 5.20 13.04 -1.33
CA ALA A 90 4.40 11.99 -1.94
C ALA A 90 4.39 12.10 -3.48
N LEU A 91 4.09 13.27 -4.04
CA LEU A 91 4.05 13.46 -5.50
C LEU A 91 5.42 13.32 -6.13
N SER A 92 6.49 13.76 -5.47
CA SER A 92 7.85 13.54 -5.96
C SER A 92 8.23 12.06 -5.96
N TYR A 93 7.79 11.29 -4.96
CA TYR A 93 8.14 9.87 -4.83
C TYR A 93 7.34 8.99 -5.80
N PHE A 94 6.00 9.13 -5.79
CA PHE A 94 5.13 8.36 -6.68
C PHE A 94 5.17 8.87 -8.12
N GLY A 95 5.57 10.13 -8.33
CA GLY A 95 5.87 10.65 -9.65
C GLY A 95 7.26 10.31 -10.17
N ALA A 96 8.15 9.67 -9.41
CA ALA A 96 9.42 9.19 -9.95
C ALA A 96 9.26 7.82 -10.65
N ASP A 97 10.18 7.48 -11.56
CA ASP A 97 10.26 6.10 -12.07
C ASP A 97 10.45 5.15 -10.88
N PRO A 98 9.70 4.03 -10.79
CA PRO A 98 9.94 3.03 -9.77
C PRO A 98 11.41 2.59 -9.59
N GLU A 99 12.20 2.57 -10.66
CA GLU A 99 13.64 2.25 -10.62
C GLU A 99 14.50 3.32 -9.91
N GLU A 100 13.98 4.55 -9.79
CA GLU A 100 14.62 5.70 -9.14
C GLU A 100 14.24 5.84 -7.66
N ARG A 101 13.21 5.11 -7.20
CA ARG A 101 12.71 5.17 -5.82
C ARG A 101 13.70 4.68 -4.77
N PRO A 102 14.46 3.59 -4.98
CA PRO A 102 15.47 3.16 -4.01
C PRO A 102 16.49 4.27 -3.70
N GLN A 103 16.89 5.06 -4.70
CA GLN A 103 17.82 6.17 -4.55
C GLN A 103 17.19 7.28 -3.71
N LEU A 104 15.90 7.59 -3.93
CA LEU A 104 15.16 8.53 -3.08
C LEU A 104 15.08 8.09 -1.61
N ASP A 105 15.25 6.79 -1.32
CA ASP A 105 15.23 6.23 0.03
C ASP A 105 16.64 6.03 0.65
N THR A 106 17.70 6.05 -0.15
CA THR A 106 19.08 5.69 0.27
C THR A 106 19.87 6.89 0.82
N PHE A 107 19.58 8.13 0.42
CA PHE A 107 20.36 9.33 0.82
C PHE A 107 19.99 9.89 2.21
N GLY A 108 19.59 9.04 3.16
CA GLY A 108 19.33 9.41 4.57
C GLY A 108 17.97 10.05 4.84
N TRP A 109 17.18 10.31 3.80
CA TRP A 109 15.82 10.86 3.86
C TRP A 109 14.88 9.89 3.17
N LYS A 110 14.38 8.87 3.88
CA LYS A 110 13.32 7.98 3.37
C LYS A 110 12.10 8.83 3.03
N ARG A 111 11.93 9.22 1.76
CA ARG A 111 11.04 10.33 1.39
C ARG A 111 9.59 10.07 1.81
N LEU A 112 9.11 8.83 1.66
CA LEU A 112 7.78 8.44 2.16
C LEU A 112 7.70 8.40 3.70
N ALA A 113 8.76 8.02 4.40
CA ALA A 113 8.76 7.97 5.86
C ALA A 113 9.02 9.32 6.53
N TRP A 114 9.59 10.29 5.79
CA TRP A 114 10.05 11.57 6.32
C TRP A 114 8.92 12.41 6.92
N TYR A 115 7.72 12.33 6.34
CA TYR A 115 6.51 12.95 6.87
C TYR A 115 6.33 12.70 8.39
N LEU A 116 6.63 11.50 8.88
CA LEU A 116 6.43 11.16 10.29
C LEU A 116 7.39 11.85 11.26
N ALA A 117 8.49 12.42 10.77
CA ALA A 117 9.39 13.21 11.61
C ALA A 117 8.68 14.44 12.21
N TYR A 118 7.61 14.93 11.57
CA TYR A 118 6.84 16.10 11.99
C TYR A 118 5.31 15.91 11.90
N ALA A 119 4.83 14.70 11.60
CA ALA A 119 3.40 14.35 11.53
C ALA A 119 2.61 14.67 12.80
N PHE A 120 3.28 14.77 13.95
CA PHE A 120 2.63 15.03 15.23
C PHE A 120 2.96 16.43 15.79
N ASN A 121 3.47 17.34 14.97
CA ASN A 121 3.73 18.73 15.40
C ASN A 121 2.49 19.63 15.30
N GLU A 122 1.62 19.34 14.34
CA GLU A 122 0.38 20.09 14.07
C GLU A 122 -0.78 19.10 13.88
N ARG A 123 -2.00 19.60 13.71
CA ARG A 123 -3.15 18.81 13.23
C ARG A 123 -3.23 18.91 11.70
N TRP A 124 -2.81 17.87 11.00
CA TRP A 124 -2.60 17.95 9.56
C TRP A 124 -3.83 17.61 8.73
N VAL A 125 -3.99 18.36 7.64
CA VAL A 125 -4.65 17.93 6.40
C VAL A 125 -3.55 17.46 5.45
N LEU A 126 -3.80 16.40 4.69
CA LEU A 126 -2.95 15.84 3.64
C LEU A 126 -3.54 16.26 2.29
N PRO A 127 -3.10 17.38 1.69
CA PRO A 127 -3.77 17.95 0.55
C PRO A 127 -3.20 17.45 -0.78
N PHE A 128 -4.10 17.05 -1.68
CA PHE A 128 -3.90 17.13 -3.12
C PHE A 128 -4.89 18.16 -3.66
N SER A 129 -4.45 19.41 -3.71
CA SER A 129 -5.27 20.56 -4.06
C SER A 129 -5.20 20.90 -5.56
N HIS A 130 -5.98 21.89 -5.99
CA HIS A 130 -5.92 22.42 -7.37
C HIS A 130 -4.53 22.91 -7.80
N ASP A 131 -3.71 23.39 -6.87
CA ASP A 131 -2.32 23.83 -7.16
C ASP A 131 -1.41 22.64 -7.48
N ASN A 132 -1.75 21.46 -6.98
CA ASN A 132 -1.02 20.22 -7.30
C ASN A 132 -1.48 19.61 -8.62
N MET A 133 -2.59 20.07 -9.20
CA MET A 133 -3.22 19.48 -10.38
C MET A 133 -3.19 20.38 -11.62
N GLN A 134 -2.48 21.52 -11.53
CA GLN A 134 -2.30 22.45 -12.64
C GLN A 134 -0.80 22.56 -12.97
N PRO A 135 -0.38 22.35 -14.23
CA PRO A 135 -1.19 22.08 -15.43
C PRO A 135 -1.47 20.58 -15.69
N LYS A 136 -1.07 19.66 -14.80
CA LYS A 136 -1.17 18.21 -15.00
C LYS A 136 -2.08 17.56 -13.96
N SER A 137 -2.95 16.64 -14.38
CA SER A 137 -3.72 15.81 -13.44
C SER A 137 -2.80 14.99 -12.53
N LEU A 138 -3.33 14.47 -11.41
CA LEU A 138 -2.55 13.52 -10.60
C LEU A 138 -2.20 12.26 -11.40
N LEU A 139 -3.09 11.78 -12.26
CA LEU A 139 -2.84 10.61 -13.12
C LEU A 139 -1.65 10.83 -14.04
N ASP A 140 -1.57 11.99 -14.68
CA ASP A 140 -0.45 12.36 -15.57
C ASP A 140 0.88 12.49 -14.81
N GLN A 141 0.83 12.73 -13.50
CA GLN A 141 2.01 12.77 -12.64
C GLN A 141 2.48 11.36 -12.24
N MET A 142 1.62 10.33 -12.28
CA MET A 142 1.94 8.97 -11.81
C MET A 142 2.81 8.14 -12.76
N ALA A 143 3.34 8.71 -13.85
CA ALA A 143 4.41 8.09 -14.64
C ALA A 143 4.96 9.15 -15.62
N PRO A 144 5.93 9.99 -15.22
CA PRO A 144 6.44 11.05 -16.09
C PRO A 144 7.19 10.48 -17.29
N ASN A 145 7.67 9.23 -17.21
CA ASN A 145 8.17 8.48 -18.35
C ASN A 145 7.12 7.46 -18.81
N LYS A 146 6.99 7.29 -20.13
CA LYS A 146 5.93 6.45 -20.73
C LYS A 146 6.12 4.94 -20.50
N ARG A 147 7.01 4.51 -19.60
CA ARG A 147 7.42 3.10 -19.44
C ARG A 147 6.35 2.24 -18.77
N VAL A 148 5.58 2.82 -17.85
CA VAL A 148 4.61 2.10 -17.01
C VAL A 148 3.23 1.99 -17.67
N GLY A 149 2.99 2.72 -18.77
CA GLY A 149 1.72 2.74 -19.50
C GLY A 149 0.57 3.35 -18.69
N VAL A 150 -0.61 3.43 -19.32
CA VAL A 150 -1.82 4.02 -18.70
C VAL A 150 -2.31 3.17 -17.53
N GLU A 151 -2.33 1.84 -17.68
CA GLU A 151 -2.74 0.92 -16.61
C GLU A 151 -1.91 1.10 -15.34
N GLY A 152 -0.59 1.24 -15.51
CA GLY A 152 0.30 1.44 -14.39
C GLY A 152 0.23 2.85 -13.79
N GLN A 153 -0.15 3.89 -14.56
CA GLN A 153 -0.50 5.20 -14.00
C GLN A 153 -1.71 5.09 -13.06
N PHE A 154 -2.76 4.36 -13.48
CA PHE A 154 -3.92 4.11 -12.63
C PHE A 154 -3.57 3.28 -11.38
N ALA A 155 -2.71 2.27 -11.51
CA ALA A 155 -2.22 1.49 -10.37
C ALA A 155 -1.49 2.37 -9.34
N GLN A 156 -0.61 3.24 -9.81
CA GLN A 156 0.12 4.18 -8.98
C GLN A 156 -0.79 5.24 -8.36
N LEU A 157 -1.80 5.73 -9.07
CA LEU A 157 -2.76 6.68 -8.50
C LEU A 157 -3.57 6.05 -7.35
N ARG A 158 -4.00 4.78 -7.51
CA ARG A 158 -4.62 4.02 -6.41
C ARG A 158 -3.65 3.85 -5.25
N LEU A 159 -2.40 3.52 -5.53
CA LEU A 159 -1.34 3.41 -4.52
C LEU A 159 -1.16 4.71 -3.73
N LEU A 160 -1.07 5.85 -4.41
CA LEU A 160 -0.97 7.19 -3.80
C LEU A 160 -2.14 7.46 -2.85
N PHE A 161 -3.37 7.16 -3.28
CA PHE A 161 -4.56 7.39 -2.44
C PHE A 161 -4.63 6.45 -1.23
N LEU A 162 -4.27 5.17 -1.39
CA LEU A 162 -4.20 4.25 -0.24
C LEU A 162 -3.12 4.69 0.74
N TYR A 163 -1.94 5.09 0.24
CA TYR A 163 -0.89 5.69 1.06
C TYR A 163 -1.40 6.92 1.82
N MET A 164 -2.05 7.87 1.15
CA MET A 164 -2.63 9.06 1.79
C MET A 164 -3.62 8.70 2.91
N VAL A 165 -4.50 7.73 2.70
CA VAL A 165 -5.46 7.27 3.71
C VAL A 165 -4.80 6.48 4.85
N GLY A 166 -3.73 5.75 4.55
CA GLY A 166 -2.99 4.95 5.51
C GLY A 166 -2.11 5.79 6.44
N MET A 167 -1.65 6.96 5.99
CA MET A 167 -0.83 7.87 6.79
C MET A 167 -1.67 8.66 7.81
N PRO A 168 -1.09 9.05 8.97
CA PRO A 168 -1.73 10.01 9.87
C PRO A 168 -2.07 11.31 9.15
N GLY A 169 -3.23 11.90 9.41
CA GLY A 169 -3.69 13.16 8.82
C GLY A 169 -4.95 13.00 7.97
N ARG A 170 -5.64 14.12 7.76
CA ARG A 170 -6.97 14.15 7.13
C ARG A 170 -6.83 14.29 5.62
N PRO A 171 -7.31 13.34 4.80
CA PRO A 171 -7.18 13.43 3.34
C PRO A 171 -8.01 14.58 2.77
N LEU A 172 -7.45 15.33 1.83
CA LEU A 172 -8.15 16.32 1.02
C LEU A 172 -7.79 16.10 -0.45
N MET A 173 -8.81 15.90 -1.29
CA MET A 173 -8.67 15.70 -2.73
C MET A 173 -9.45 16.77 -3.48
N PHE A 174 -8.84 17.37 -4.48
CA PHE A 174 -9.52 18.27 -5.40
C PHE A 174 -10.28 17.50 -6.47
N MET A 175 -11.40 18.07 -6.94
CA MET A 175 -12.26 17.45 -7.95
C MET A 175 -11.49 17.00 -9.19
N GLY A 176 -11.87 15.86 -9.75
CA GLY A 176 -11.19 15.23 -10.88
C GLY A 176 -10.13 14.23 -10.44
N SER A 177 -9.50 14.38 -9.27
CA SER A 177 -8.51 13.43 -8.74
C SER A 177 -9.06 12.01 -8.65
N GLU A 178 -10.30 11.88 -8.20
CA GLU A 178 -11.00 10.61 -7.96
C GLU A 178 -11.37 9.85 -9.24
N ILE A 179 -11.29 10.51 -10.40
CA ILE A 179 -11.53 9.95 -11.74
C ILE A 179 -10.30 10.07 -12.65
N GLY A 180 -9.16 10.52 -12.12
CA GLY A 180 -7.94 10.70 -12.89
C GLY A 180 -8.07 11.77 -13.98
N GLU A 181 -8.91 12.77 -13.76
CA GLU A 181 -9.09 13.91 -14.65
C GLU A 181 -8.34 15.14 -14.18
N GLY A 182 -7.89 15.94 -15.16
CA GLY A 182 -7.26 17.22 -14.94
C GLY A 182 -8.26 18.34 -14.73
N PHE A 183 -7.74 19.48 -14.28
CA PHE A 183 -8.48 20.74 -14.24
C PHE A 183 -7.59 21.86 -14.78
N SER A 184 -8.18 22.76 -15.56
CA SER A 184 -7.58 24.07 -15.82
C SER A 184 -8.66 25.15 -15.80
N LEU A 185 -8.26 26.41 -15.64
CA LEU A 185 -9.19 27.54 -15.70
C LEU A 185 -9.94 27.62 -17.05
N ALA A 186 -9.38 27.07 -18.12
CA ALA A 186 -9.97 27.06 -19.46
C ALA A 186 -10.78 25.79 -19.77
N GLN A 187 -10.49 24.67 -19.09
CA GLN A 187 -11.11 23.38 -19.33
C GLN A 187 -11.53 22.77 -17.99
N PRO A 188 -12.85 22.69 -17.72
CA PRO A 188 -13.35 22.05 -16.52
C PRO A 188 -13.07 20.54 -16.56
N VAL A 189 -13.28 19.89 -15.42
CA VAL A 189 -13.22 18.42 -15.32
C VAL A 189 -14.21 17.78 -16.28
N ASP A 190 -13.76 16.84 -17.11
CA ASP A 190 -14.58 16.11 -18.06
C ASP A 190 -15.29 14.91 -17.40
N TRP A 191 -16.44 15.19 -16.80
CA TRP A 191 -17.26 14.17 -16.14
C TRP A 191 -17.92 13.20 -17.12
N GLU A 192 -18.12 13.60 -18.37
CA GLU A 192 -18.75 12.77 -19.40
C GLU A 192 -17.78 11.69 -19.86
N LEU A 193 -16.52 12.06 -20.11
CA LEU A 193 -15.45 11.11 -20.38
C LEU A 193 -15.31 10.10 -19.23
N ALA A 194 -15.25 10.58 -17.98
CA ALA A 194 -15.17 9.70 -16.81
C ALA A 194 -16.39 8.78 -16.63
N ALA A 195 -17.53 9.11 -17.24
CA ALA A 195 -18.73 8.29 -17.23
C ALA A 195 -18.74 7.20 -18.31
N VAL A 196 -17.88 7.26 -19.33
CA VAL A 196 -17.82 6.25 -20.41
C VAL A 196 -16.50 5.49 -20.45
N ASP A 197 -15.42 6.06 -19.90
CA ASP A 197 -14.10 5.44 -19.79
C ASP A 197 -14.09 4.36 -18.67
N PRO A 198 -13.85 3.08 -19.00
CA PRO A 198 -13.87 1.99 -18.01
C PRO A 198 -12.84 2.13 -16.88
N ASP A 199 -11.63 2.63 -17.17
CA ASP A 199 -10.56 2.77 -16.18
C ASP A 199 -10.89 3.89 -15.18
N LYS A 200 -11.45 5.00 -15.67
CA LYS A 200 -11.91 6.10 -14.82
C LYS A 200 -13.11 5.70 -13.96
N GLN A 201 -14.07 4.95 -14.51
CA GLN A 201 -15.18 4.39 -13.74
C GLN A 201 -14.69 3.45 -12.63
N GLN A 202 -13.69 2.63 -12.92
CA GLN A 202 -13.10 1.70 -11.98
C GLN A 202 -12.33 2.42 -10.88
N LEU A 203 -11.53 3.44 -11.23
CA LEU A 203 -10.86 4.32 -10.27
C LEU A 203 -11.88 4.99 -9.35
N ARG A 204 -12.93 5.60 -9.90
CA ARG A 204 -14.00 6.25 -9.12
C ARG A 204 -14.63 5.28 -8.12
N SER A 205 -14.97 4.08 -8.59
CA SER A 205 -15.59 3.04 -7.77
C SER A 205 -14.64 2.58 -6.66
N TRP A 206 -13.35 2.47 -6.95
CA TRP A 206 -12.33 2.10 -5.99
C TRP A 206 -12.09 3.21 -4.94
N VAL A 207 -11.97 4.47 -5.35
CA VAL A 207 -11.81 5.62 -4.45
C VAL A 207 -13.03 5.75 -3.53
N ALA A 208 -14.25 5.57 -4.05
CA ALA A 208 -15.46 5.56 -3.24
C ALA A 208 -15.45 4.46 -2.16
N LYS A 209 -14.98 3.24 -2.51
CA LYS A 209 -14.80 2.14 -1.55
C LYS A 209 -13.73 2.48 -0.51
N LEU A 210 -12.60 3.03 -0.92
CA LEU A 210 -11.53 3.46 0.00
C LEU A 210 -12.03 4.52 0.99
N MET A 211 -12.74 5.55 0.53
CA MET A 211 -13.27 6.60 1.40
C MET A 211 -14.37 6.08 2.34
N LYS A 212 -15.17 5.10 1.89
CA LYS A 212 -16.11 4.39 2.77
C LYS A 212 -15.35 3.65 3.88
N LEU A 213 -14.28 2.94 3.52
CA LEU A 213 -13.43 2.22 4.47
C LEU A 213 -12.75 3.16 5.46
N TYR A 214 -12.21 4.31 5.01
CA TYR A 214 -11.65 5.35 5.88
C TYR A 214 -12.62 5.76 6.97
N ARG A 215 -13.90 6.00 6.64
CA ARG A 215 -14.93 6.34 7.65
C ARG A 215 -15.22 5.20 8.62
N GLN A 216 -15.20 3.95 8.14
CA GLN A 216 -15.50 2.76 8.94
C GLN A 216 -14.36 2.40 9.91
N LEU A 217 -13.12 2.45 9.45
CA LEU A 217 -11.93 2.11 10.24
C LEU A 217 -11.47 3.31 11.04
N LYS A 218 -12.01 3.44 12.25
CA LYS A 218 -11.75 4.58 13.14
C LYS A 218 -10.29 4.72 13.57
N CYS A 219 -9.49 3.66 13.54
CA CYS A 219 -8.04 3.74 13.74
C CYS A 219 -7.33 4.63 12.70
N LEU A 220 -7.94 4.85 11.53
CA LEU A 220 -7.40 5.72 10.49
C LEU A 220 -7.64 7.21 10.73
N HIS A 221 -8.56 7.61 11.62
CA HIS A 221 -8.90 9.04 11.83
C HIS A 221 -9.04 9.49 13.28
N ARG A 222 -9.28 8.60 14.26
CA ARG A 222 -9.53 9.03 15.66
C ARG A 222 -8.27 9.46 16.44
N GLN A 223 -7.09 8.97 16.06
CA GLN A 223 -5.82 9.31 16.71
C GLN A 223 -4.75 9.75 15.70
N GLU A 224 -5.18 10.31 14.57
CA GLU A 224 -4.28 10.74 13.50
C GLU A 224 -3.32 11.87 13.90
N ASP A 225 -3.66 12.63 14.94
CA ASP A 225 -2.79 13.68 15.46
C ASP A 225 -1.84 13.15 16.55
N ARG A 226 -1.91 11.89 16.98
CA ARG A 226 -1.13 11.39 18.12
C ARG A 226 -0.09 10.36 17.69
N ALA A 227 1.10 10.44 18.29
CA ALA A 227 2.19 9.50 17.99
C ALA A 227 1.85 8.05 18.36
N ASP A 228 1.01 7.83 19.37
CA ASP A 228 0.53 6.50 19.78
C ASP A 228 -0.47 5.88 18.79
N GLY A 229 -0.99 6.64 17.83
CA GLY A 229 -1.88 6.16 16.77
C GLY A 229 -1.16 5.54 15.55
N PHE A 230 0.19 5.50 15.56
CA PHE A 230 1.01 5.00 14.45
C PHE A 230 2.19 4.15 14.95
N HIS A 231 2.52 3.06 14.24
CA HIS A 231 3.73 2.28 14.52
C HIS A 231 4.34 1.66 13.26
N TRP A 232 5.63 1.89 13.00
CA TRP A 232 6.32 1.22 11.90
C TRP A 232 6.49 -0.28 12.18
N LEU A 233 6.15 -1.11 11.19
CA LEU A 233 6.39 -2.55 11.21
C LEU A 233 7.58 -2.94 10.33
N ASP A 234 7.65 -2.30 9.16
CA ASP A 234 8.76 -2.40 8.24
C ASP A 234 8.95 -1.03 7.57
N LYS A 235 10.10 -0.42 7.82
CA LYS A 235 10.51 0.82 7.17
C LYS A 235 11.89 0.68 6.55
N ASP A 236 12.59 -0.42 6.81
CA ASP A 236 14.01 -0.61 6.54
C ASP A 236 14.30 -1.61 5.41
N SER A 237 13.26 -2.25 4.86
CA SER A 237 13.31 -2.95 3.55
C SER A 237 13.44 -2.00 2.35
N SER A 238 14.26 -0.94 2.47
CA SER A 238 14.37 0.13 1.47
C SER A 238 14.90 -0.35 0.12
N SER A 239 15.68 -1.44 0.09
CA SER A 239 16.11 -2.07 -1.17
C SER A 239 14.95 -2.59 -2.01
N SER A 240 13.77 -2.79 -1.42
CA SER A 240 12.58 -3.31 -2.09
C SER A 240 11.45 -2.28 -2.19
N CYS A 241 11.63 -1.05 -1.71
CA CYS A 241 10.59 -0.01 -1.61
C CYS A 241 9.28 -0.54 -0.99
N VAL A 242 9.41 -1.47 -0.03
CA VAL A 242 8.29 -2.01 0.74
C VAL A 242 8.23 -1.31 2.08
N TYR A 243 7.01 -0.97 2.51
CA TYR A 243 6.71 -0.29 3.74
C TYR A 243 5.52 -0.95 4.42
N ALA A 244 5.59 -1.12 5.74
CA ALA A 244 4.46 -1.61 6.51
C ALA A 244 4.36 -0.86 7.85
N TRP A 245 3.14 -0.52 8.25
CA TRP A 245 2.88 0.15 9.53
C TRP A 245 1.50 -0.19 10.08
N LYS A 246 1.33 0.07 11.38
CA LYS A 246 0.05 -0.01 12.08
C LYS A 246 -0.58 1.35 12.25
N ARG A 247 -1.90 1.37 12.19
CA ARG A 247 -2.76 2.47 12.63
C ARG A 247 -3.63 1.99 13.77
N MET A 248 -3.67 2.77 14.84
CA MET A 248 -4.31 2.39 16.09
C MET A 248 -5.17 3.55 16.59
N ALA A 249 -6.24 3.21 17.30
CA ALA A 249 -6.96 4.17 18.12
C ALA A 249 -7.44 3.45 19.38
N LYS A 250 -7.56 4.21 20.48
CA LYS A 250 -8.09 3.67 21.73
C LYS A 250 -9.48 3.07 21.51
N ASP A 251 -9.68 1.87 22.04
CA ASP A 251 -10.94 1.11 22.02
C ASP A 251 -11.45 0.79 20.60
N GLU A 252 -10.58 0.79 19.59
CA GLU A 252 -10.93 0.45 18.21
C GLU A 252 -9.94 -0.59 17.64
N PRO A 253 -10.38 -1.47 16.73
CA PRO A 253 -9.48 -2.40 16.06
C PRO A 253 -8.36 -1.68 15.31
N GLU A 254 -7.14 -2.23 15.39
CA GLU A 254 -6.01 -1.73 14.61
C GLU A 254 -6.15 -2.07 13.11
N ALA A 255 -5.40 -1.37 12.28
CA ALA A 255 -5.21 -1.71 10.87
C ALA A 255 -3.72 -1.78 10.54
N ILE A 256 -3.32 -2.72 9.70
CA ILE A 256 -1.98 -2.79 9.12
C ILE A 256 -2.06 -2.33 7.67
N ILE A 257 -1.23 -1.38 7.31
CA ILE A 257 -1.07 -0.91 5.94
C ILE A 257 0.25 -1.46 5.43
N VAL A 258 0.22 -2.01 4.23
CA VAL A 258 1.40 -2.52 3.53
C VAL A 258 1.44 -1.88 2.15
N VAL A 259 2.59 -1.33 1.77
CA VAL A 259 2.84 -0.64 0.50
C VAL A 259 4.04 -1.28 -0.16
N ASN A 260 3.89 -1.74 -1.40
CA ASN A 260 4.97 -2.04 -2.32
C ASN A 260 5.02 -0.95 -3.38
N ALA A 261 6.01 -0.07 -3.29
CA ALA A 261 6.21 1.00 -4.26
C ALA A 261 7.22 0.63 -5.36
N SER A 262 7.69 -0.61 -5.44
CA SER A 262 8.58 -1.08 -6.50
C SER A 262 7.82 -1.68 -7.69
N MET A 263 8.55 -2.00 -8.76
CA MET A 263 8.06 -2.81 -9.89
C MET A 263 8.19 -4.33 -9.66
N THR A 264 8.73 -4.74 -8.52
CA THR A 264 8.98 -6.16 -8.23
C THR A 264 7.78 -6.75 -7.49
N HIS A 265 7.29 -7.90 -7.98
CA HIS A 265 6.33 -8.70 -7.24
C HIS A 265 7.01 -9.34 -6.02
N VAL A 266 6.49 -9.12 -4.82
CA VAL A 266 7.05 -9.68 -3.58
C VAL A 266 6.11 -10.76 -3.06
N SER A 267 6.53 -12.02 -3.15
CA SER A 267 5.79 -13.17 -2.62
C SER A 267 6.74 -14.29 -2.14
N PRO A 268 6.54 -14.83 -0.92
CA PRO A 268 5.69 -14.27 0.14
C PRO A 268 6.31 -13.03 0.79
N TYR A 269 5.50 -12.01 1.06
CA TYR A 269 5.84 -10.96 2.02
C TYR A 269 5.27 -11.32 3.40
N TYR A 270 6.12 -11.38 4.42
CA TYR A 270 5.71 -11.70 5.79
C TYR A 270 5.41 -10.44 6.60
N VAL A 271 4.13 -10.14 6.74
CA VAL A 271 3.65 -9.00 7.53
C VAL A 271 3.77 -9.31 9.02
N ASN A 272 4.39 -8.39 9.77
CA ASN A 272 4.48 -8.50 11.22
C ASN A 272 3.19 -8.00 11.90
N ALA A 273 2.37 -8.92 12.40
CA ALA A 273 1.14 -8.61 13.12
C ALA A 273 1.36 -8.23 14.60
N GLY A 274 2.61 -8.24 15.10
CA GLY A 274 2.93 -7.88 16.49
C GLY A 274 2.93 -9.09 17.42
N ASN A 275 2.37 -8.96 18.63
CA ASN A 275 2.52 -9.96 19.69
C ASN A 275 1.35 -10.94 19.81
N THR A 276 0.28 -10.74 19.05
CA THR A 276 -0.97 -11.52 19.18
C THR A 276 -1.16 -12.39 17.95
N SER A 277 -1.33 -13.70 18.17
CA SER A 277 -1.87 -14.61 17.16
C SER A 277 -3.33 -14.26 16.87
N GLY A 278 -3.76 -14.42 15.63
CA GLY A 278 -5.13 -14.11 15.20
C GLY A 278 -5.26 -14.13 13.68
N ALA A 279 -6.48 -13.96 13.18
CA ALA A 279 -6.73 -13.86 11.75
C ALA A 279 -6.73 -12.41 11.28
N TRP A 280 -6.30 -12.18 10.05
CA TRP A 280 -6.24 -10.87 9.42
C TRP A 280 -6.91 -10.91 8.06
N LYS A 281 -7.81 -9.97 7.79
CA LYS A 281 -8.51 -9.88 6.51
C LYS A 281 -8.09 -8.62 5.75
N CYS A 282 -7.83 -8.75 4.44
CA CYS A 282 -7.60 -7.59 3.60
C CYS A 282 -8.94 -6.92 3.30
N MET A 283 -9.08 -5.65 3.67
CA MET A 283 -10.29 -4.86 3.46
C MET A 283 -10.20 -3.95 2.23
N ALA A 284 -8.98 -3.66 1.78
CA ALA A 284 -8.74 -2.92 0.55
C ALA A 284 -7.37 -3.30 -0.03
N ALA A 285 -7.32 -3.49 -1.35
CA ALA A 285 -6.10 -3.64 -2.13
C ALA A 285 -6.16 -2.70 -3.35
N THR A 286 -5.01 -2.19 -3.80
CA THR A 286 -4.94 -1.34 -5.01
C THR A 286 -4.78 -2.13 -6.30
N ALA A 287 -4.21 -3.35 -6.23
CA ALA A 287 -4.24 -4.29 -7.33
C ALA A 287 -5.69 -4.75 -7.55
N LEU A 288 -6.16 -4.66 -8.79
CA LEU A 288 -7.54 -4.98 -9.14
C LEU A 288 -7.65 -6.48 -9.44
N GLY A 289 -8.55 -7.16 -8.74
CA GLY A 289 -8.68 -8.62 -8.69
C GLY A 289 -8.98 -9.08 -7.27
N ASP A 290 -9.33 -10.35 -7.06
CA ASP A 290 -9.65 -10.94 -5.74
C ASP A 290 -8.42 -11.07 -4.80
N CYS A 291 -7.53 -10.09 -4.82
CA CYS A 291 -6.37 -10.03 -3.95
C CYS A 291 -6.83 -9.87 -2.49
N ALA A 292 -6.93 -11.02 -1.83
CA ALA A 292 -6.98 -11.24 -0.39
C ALA A 292 -8.30 -11.03 0.36
N THR A 293 -9.45 -11.39 -0.21
CA THR A 293 -10.69 -11.50 0.60
C THR A 293 -10.62 -12.62 1.65
N THR A 294 -9.82 -13.66 1.40
CA THR A 294 -9.56 -14.76 2.33
C THR A 294 -8.70 -14.27 3.50
N PRO A 295 -9.17 -14.41 4.75
CA PRO A 295 -8.36 -14.06 5.90
C PRO A 295 -7.13 -14.95 6.04
N ARG A 296 -6.07 -14.39 6.63
CA ARG A 296 -4.76 -15.01 6.83
C ARG A 296 -4.50 -15.20 8.31
N SER A 297 -4.10 -16.39 8.71
CA SER A 297 -3.74 -16.66 10.10
C SER A 297 -2.34 -16.14 10.42
N ALA A 298 -2.23 -15.24 11.39
CA ALA A 298 -0.94 -14.82 11.93
C ALA A 298 -0.43 -15.84 12.94
N ARG A 299 0.76 -16.39 12.67
CA ARG A 299 1.43 -17.39 13.52
C ARG A 299 2.69 -16.80 14.16
N VAL A 300 2.96 -17.19 15.40
CA VAL A 300 4.13 -16.68 16.13
C VAL A 300 5.40 -17.35 15.60
N VAL A 301 6.30 -16.54 15.03
CA VAL A 301 7.64 -16.94 14.58
C VAL A 301 8.65 -16.07 15.29
N MET A 302 9.57 -16.69 16.05
CA MET A 302 10.59 -15.98 16.84
C MET A 302 10.01 -14.87 17.74
N GLY A 303 8.88 -15.16 18.40
CA GLY A 303 8.23 -14.25 19.35
C GLY A 303 7.35 -13.15 18.72
N ARG A 304 7.17 -13.13 17.39
CA ARG A 304 6.28 -12.19 16.70
C ARG A 304 5.28 -12.93 15.82
N ALA A 305 4.01 -12.58 15.91
CA ALA A 305 2.98 -13.07 15.02
C ALA A 305 3.19 -12.49 13.61
N LYS A 306 3.21 -13.37 12.61
CA LYS A 306 3.35 -13.00 11.20
C LYS A 306 2.34 -13.74 10.34
N PHE A 307 1.86 -13.10 9.27
CA PHE A 307 1.10 -13.75 8.21
C PHE A 307 1.74 -13.43 6.85
N ALA A 308 1.57 -14.33 5.89
CA ALA A 308 2.06 -14.14 4.53
C ALA A 308 1.00 -13.45 3.66
N THR A 309 1.45 -12.58 2.78
CA THR A 309 0.65 -12.00 1.71
C THR A 309 1.49 -11.89 0.44
N GLU A 310 0.82 -11.74 -0.70
CA GLU A 310 1.45 -11.39 -1.97
C GLU A 310 1.33 -9.88 -2.16
N LEU A 311 2.41 -9.23 -2.56
CA LEU A 311 2.44 -7.81 -2.86
C LEU A 311 2.76 -7.60 -4.34
N PRO A 312 1.74 -7.37 -5.18
CA PRO A 312 1.96 -7.01 -6.57
C PRO A 312 2.82 -5.73 -6.72
N PRO A 313 3.43 -5.52 -7.91
CA PRO A 313 4.09 -4.28 -8.25
C PRO A 313 3.18 -3.07 -8.02
N MET A 314 3.72 -2.00 -7.45
CA MET A 314 3.00 -0.73 -7.22
C MET A 314 1.63 -0.91 -6.55
N ALA A 315 1.58 -1.80 -5.56
CA ALA A 315 0.35 -2.15 -4.86
C ALA A 315 0.41 -1.83 -3.37
N ALA A 316 -0.76 -1.65 -2.77
CA ALA A 316 -0.91 -1.54 -1.33
C ALA A 316 -2.16 -2.25 -0.83
N GLN A 317 -2.14 -2.60 0.45
CA GLN A 317 -3.17 -3.37 1.12
C GLN A 317 -3.46 -2.78 2.52
N ILE A 318 -4.72 -2.86 2.95
CA ILE A 318 -5.16 -2.56 4.32
C ILE A 318 -5.71 -3.83 4.95
N TRP A 319 -5.08 -4.28 6.02
CA TRP A 319 -5.42 -5.48 6.77
C TRP A 319 -6.00 -5.13 8.12
N VAL A 320 -7.05 -5.83 8.55
CA VAL A 320 -7.66 -5.67 9.87
C VAL A 320 -7.78 -7.01 10.59
N PRO A 321 -7.75 -7.05 11.92
CA PRO A 321 -8.05 -8.26 12.68
C PRO A 321 -9.46 -8.78 12.36
N CYS A 322 -9.60 -10.11 12.27
CA CYS A 322 -10.88 -10.79 12.20
C CYS A 322 -10.89 -12.07 13.05
N THR A 323 -12.04 -12.74 13.16
CA THR A 323 -12.19 -13.98 13.92
C THR A 323 -11.59 -15.18 13.18
N CYS A 324 -10.99 -16.12 13.91
CA CYS A 324 -10.36 -17.31 13.32
C CYS A 324 -11.35 -18.20 12.55
N GLU A 325 -12.65 -18.18 12.87
CA GLU A 325 -13.69 -18.88 12.09
C GLU A 325 -13.84 -18.35 10.65
N GLU A 326 -13.42 -17.11 10.39
CA GLU A 326 -13.38 -16.56 9.03
C GLU A 326 -12.08 -16.93 8.28
N ALA A 327 -11.03 -17.35 9.00
CA ALA A 327 -9.76 -17.76 8.41
C ALA A 327 -9.83 -19.20 7.92
N VAL A 328 -10.26 -19.35 6.67
CA VAL A 328 -10.18 -20.62 5.96
C VAL A 328 -8.73 -20.84 5.48
N ASP A 329 -7.90 -21.38 6.36
CA ASP A 329 -6.54 -21.88 6.06
C ASP A 329 -6.64 -23.37 5.69
N GLU A 330 -7.27 -23.72 4.56
CA GLU A 330 -7.52 -25.14 4.25
C GLU A 330 -6.56 -25.78 3.22
N ALA A 331 -5.88 -25.01 2.37
CA ALA A 331 -4.89 -25.57 1.43
C ALA A 331 -3.96 -24.51 0.82
N ALA A 332 -2.74 -24.91 0.45
CA ALA A 332 -1.88 -24.17 -0.48
C ALA A 332 -2.24 -24.51 -1.93
N LEU A 333 -2.17 -23.55 -2.85
CA LEU A 333 -2.37 -23.81 -4.28
C LEU A 333 -1.01 -23.94 -4.96
N LEU A 334 -0.78 -25.06 -5.64
CA LEU A 334 0.43 -25.33 -6.41
C LEU A 334 0.12 -25.44 -7.89
N ASN A 335 0.86 -24.67 -8.69
CA ASN A 335 0.78 -24.71 -10.14
C ASN A 335 2.06 -25.35 -10.67
N PHE A 336 1.94 -26.54 -11.27
CA PHE A 336 3.05 -27.24 -11.88
C PHE A 336 3.10 -26.95 -13.37
N GLU A 337 4.30 -26.74 -13.88
CA GLU A 337 4.61 -26.62 -15.30
C GLU A 337 5.82 -27.52 -15.58
N VAL A 338 5.64 -28.51 -16.44
CA VAL A 338 6.66 -29.51 -16.72
C VAL A 338 6.98 -29.52 -18.21
N LEU A 339 8.27 -29.39 -18.53
CA LEU A 339 8.79 -29.62 -19.87
C LEU A 339 9.12 -31.11 -20.04
N HIS A 340 8.52 -31.78 -21.03
CA HIS A 340 8.87 -33.17 -21.39
C HIS A 340 9.04 -33.32 -22.90
N GLN A 341 10.29 -33.22 -23.37
CA GLN A 341 10.63 -33.18 -24.81
C GLN A 341 10.51 -34.53 -25.53
N GLU A 342 10.64 -35.65 -24.81
CA GLU A 342 10.66 -37.00 -25.39
C GLU A 342 9.27 -37.65 -25.50
N ALA A 343 8.23 -36.96 -25.02
CA ALA A 343 6.84 -37.43 -25.05
C ALA A 343 6.36 -37.72 -26.49
N GLN A 344 5.66 -38.84 -26.67
CA GLN A 344 5.03 -39.20 -27.93
C GLN A 344 3.53 -38.85 -27.92
N PRO A 345 2.90 -38.66 -29.10
CA PRO A 345 1.46 -38.44 -29.17
C PRO A 345 0.67 -39.60 -28.53
N GLY A 346 -0.17 -39.27 -27.54
CA GLY A 346 -0.97 -40.25 -26.80
C GLY A 346 -0.36 -40.68 -25.46
N ASP A 347 0.83 -40.19 -25.11
CA ASP A 347 1.38 -40.36 -23.76
C ASP A 347 0.65 -39.44 -22.78
N GLU A 348 0.55 -39.89 -21.53
CA GLU A 348 0.09 -39.08 -20.40
C GLU A 348 1.26 -38.76 -19.47
N LEU A 349 1.32 -37.54 -18.95
CA LEU A 349 2.25 -37.20 -17.89
C LEU A 349 1.51 -37.09 -16.56
N ARG A 350 1.98 -37.81 -15.54
CA ARG A 350 1.37 -37.84 -14.20
C ARG A 350 2.32 -37.34 -13.13
N LEU A 351 1.78 -36.59 -12.18
CA LEU A 351 2.44 -36.23 -10.92
C LEU A 351 1.97 -37.17 -9.81
N VAL A 352 2.92 -37.79 -9.12
CA VAL A 352 2.66 -38.77 -8.06
C VAL A 352 3.53 -38.47 -6.85
N GLY A 353 3.02 -38.67 -5.63
CA GLY A 353 3.72 -38.15 -4.44
C GLY A 353 3.19 -38.63 -3.11
N ASN A 354 3.71 -38.06 -2.03
CA ASN A 354 3.53 -38.52 -0.65
C ASN A 354 2.21 -38.10 0.03
N CYS A 355 1.26 -37.53 -0.70
CA CYS A 355 -0.04 -37.14 -0.16
C CYS A 355 -1.20 -37.72 -0.99
N PRO A 356 -2.41 -37.77 -0.41
CA PRO A 356 -3.60 -38.28 -1.11
C PRO A 356 -3.90 -37.56 -2.42
N GLU A 357 -3.67 -36.26 -2.48
CA GLU A 357 -3.92 -35.45 -3.67
C GLU A 357 -2.95 -35.78 -4.81
N LEU A 358 -1.80 -36.38 -4.50
CA LEU A 358 -0.84 -36.93 -5.47
C LEU A 358 -0.88 -38.46 -5.53
N GLY A 359 -1.98 -39.07 -5.11
CA GLY A 359 -2.21 -40.51 -5.23
C GLY A 359 -1.37 -41.39 -4.31
N ASN A 360 -0.71 -40.86 -3.27
CA ASN A 360 0.12 -41.64 -2.32
C ASN A 360 1.11 -42.61 -3.00
N TRP A 361 1.81 -42.15 -4.04
CA TRP A 361 2.75 -42.93 -4.86
C TRP A 361 2.12 -44.01 -5.77
N TYR A 362 0.79 -44.09 -5.86
CA TYR A 362 0.10 -44.95 -6.83
C TYR A 362 -0.12 -44.20 -8.15
N VAL A 363 0.53 -44.64 -9.24
CA VAL A 363 0.45 -43.98 -10.57
C VAL A 363 -1.00 -43.90 -11.09
N SER A 364 -1.82 -44.91 -10.81
CA SER A 364 -3.24 -44.94 -11.17
C SER A 364 -4.06 -43.81 -10.54
N GLU A 365 -3.64 -43.32 -9.37
CA GLU A 365 -4.27 -42.25 -8.59
C GLU A 365 -3.52 -40.92 -8.69
N GLY A 366 -2.45 -40.87 -9.51
CA GLY A 366 -1.64 -39.67 -9.73
C GLY A 366 -2.40 -38.60 -10.52
N VAL A 367 -2.01 -37.34 -10.36
CA VAL A 367 -2.61 -36.21 -11.07
C VAL A 367 -2.17 -36.23 -12.51
N ILE A 368 -3.11 -36.40 -13.44
CA ILE A 368 -2.85 -36.29 -14.87
C ILE A 368 -2.64 -34.81 -15.20
N MET A 369 -1.54 -34.51 -15.87
CA MET A 369 -1.22 -33.17 -16.36
C MET A 369 -1.88 -32.94 -17.72
N GLU A 370 -2.19 -31.69 -18.02
CA GLU A 370 -2.82 -31.28 -19.28
C GLU A 370 -1.78 -30.69 -20.23
N THR A 371 -1.94 -30.96 -21.53
CA THR A 371 -1.20 -30.33 -22.64
C THR A 371 -2.13 -30.30 -23.86
N ASP A 372 -1.84 -29.42 -24.81
CA ASP A 372 -2.46 -29.38 -26.13
C ASP A 372 -1.44 -29.04 -27.23
N ALA A 373 -1.90 -28.89 -28.47
CA ALA A 373 -1.05 -28.60 -29.61
C ALA A 373 -0.35 -27.23 -29.54
N ASP A 374 -0.89 -26.28 -28.77
CA ASP A 374 -0.34 -24.92 -28.62
C ASP A 374 0.67 -24.83 -27.47
N THR A 375 0.54 -25.72 -26.47
CA THR A 375 1.36 -25.74 -25.24
C THR A 375 2.46 -26.80 -25.26
N PHE A 376 2.32 -27.87 -26.06
CA PHE A 376 3.35 -28.91 -26.18
C PHE A 376 4.71 -28.31 -26.58
N PRO A 377 5.84 -28.72 -25.95
CA PRO A 377 6.04 -29.85 -25.03
C PRO A 377 5.87 -29.54 -23.52
N PHE A 378 5.13 -28.48 -23.16
CA PHE A 378 4.84 -28.13 -21.77
C PHE A 378 3.52 -28.70 -21.29
N TRP A 379 3.55 -29.24 -20.08
CA TRP A 379 2.41 -29.82 -19.38
C TRP A 379 2.10 -29.01 -18.14
N HIS A 380 0.82 -28.83 -17.82
CA HIS A 380 0.40 -28.04 -16.67
C HIS A 380 -0.63 -28.75 -15.80
N THR A 381 -0.61 -28.46 -14.50
CA THR A 381 -1.73 -28.77 -13.59
C THR A 381 -1.74 -27.81 -12.42
N SER A 382 -2.90 -27.67 -11.77
CA SER A 382 -3.08 -26.86 -10.57
C SER A 382 -3.78 -27.69 -9.51
N MET A 383 -3.21 -27.74 -8.30
CA MET A 383 -3.76 -28.55 -7.22
C MET A 383 -3.69 -27.87 -5.87
N ARG A 384 -4.62 -28.23 -4.99
CA ARG A 384 -4.67 -27.77 -3.61
C ARG A 384 -4.04 -28.82 -2.71
N ILE A 385 -3.00 -28.43 -1.99
CA ILE A 385 -2.31 -29.30 -1.03
C ILE A 385 -2.70 -28.90 0.40
N PRO A 386 -3.23 -29.85 1.19
CA PRO A 386 -3.50 -29.64 2.61
C PRO A 386 -2.26 -29.18 3.40
N MET A 387 -2.50 -28.30 4.37
CA MET A 387 -1.41 -27.67 5.13
C MET A 387 -0.72 -28.59 6.16
N ASP A 388 -1.24 -29.79 6.41
CA ASP A 388 -0.56 -30.82 7.20
C ASP A 388 0.61 -31.46 6.43
N VAL A 389 0.64 -31.34 5.09
CA VAL A 389 1.78 -31.69 4.25
C VAL A 389 2.82 -30.57 4.30
N ARG A 390 3.81 -30.67 5.19
CA ARG A 390 4.88 -29.65 5.32
C ARG A 390 5.94 -29.73 4.22
N ASN A 391 6.24 -30.94 3.77
CA ASN A 391 7.18 -31.21 2.70
C ASN A 391 6.50 -32.14 1.69
N LEU A 392 6.11 -31.58 0.56
CA LEU A 392 5.48 -32.34 -0.51
C LEU A 392 6.60 -33.00 -1.31
N GLU A 393 6.63 -34.32 -1.27
CA GLU A 393 7.55 -35.11 -2.09
C GLU A 393 6.79 -35.69 -3.28
N PHE A 394 7.38 -35.57 -4.47
CA PHE A 394 6.74 -36.01 -5.69
C PHE A 394 7.75 -36.49 -6.74
N LYS A 395 7.22 -37.20 -7.74
CA LYS A 395 7.89 -37.61 -8.97
C LYS A 395 6.95 -37.47 -10.16
N MET A 396 7.54 -37.43 -11.34
CA MET A 396 6.83 -37.47 -12.62
C MET A 396 6.89 -38.88 -13.20
N VAL A 397 5.78 -39.31 -13.81
CA VAL A 397 5.65 -40.61 -14.49
C VAL A 397 5.02 -40.36 -15.84
N ALA A 398 5.74 -40.70 -16.91
CA ALA A 398 5.18 -40.76 -18.26
C ALA A 398 4.51 -42.12 -18.44
N VAL A 399 3.26 -42.14 -18.90
CA VAL A 399 2.51 -43.37 -19.20
C VAL A 399 2.27 -43.40 -20.69
N SER A 400 2.82 -44.40 -21.38
CA SER A 400 2.67 -44.50 -22.83
C SER A 400 1.25 -44.86 -23.25
N ALA A 401 0.92 -44.67 -24.53
CA ALA A 401 -0.37 -45.10 -25.09
C ALA A 401 -0.66 -46.62 -24.89
N SER A 402 0.37 -47.45 -24.69
CA SER A 402 0.23 -48.88 -24.36
C SER A 402 0.11 -49.17 -22.86
N GLY A 403 0.14 -48.14 -22.01
CA GLY A 403 0.07 -48.23 -20.55
C GLY A 403 1.41 -48.54 -19.87
N GLU A 404 2.55 -48.35 -20.55
CA GLU A 404 3.87 -48.56 -19.96
C GLU A 404 4.28 -47.34 -19.13
N GLU A 405 4.62 -47.54 -17.86
CA GLU A 405 4.99 -46.47 -16.92
C GLU A 405 6.52 -46.25 -16.90
N THR A 406 6.94 -45.04 -17.25
CA THR A 406 8.33 -44.58 -17.18
C THR A 406 8.47 -43.49 -16.12
N TRP A 407 9.12 -43.84 -15.01
CA TRP A 407 9.41 -42.90 -13.93
C TRP A 407 10.57 -41.98 -14.29
N GLU A 408 10.54 -40.74 -13.79
CA GLU A 408 11.67 -39.84 -13.95
C GLU A 408 12.98 -40.46 -13.40
N PRO A 409 14.11 -40.31 -14.11
CA PRO A 409 15.38 -40.98 -13.80
C PRO A 409 16.12 -40.39 -12.59
N LEU A 410 15.44 -39.64 -11.72
CA LEU A 410 16.04 -39.05 -10.53
C LEU A 410 16.20 -40.06 -9.40
N ARG A 411 17.36 -40.01 -8.73
CA ARG A 411 17.69 -40.88 -7.59
C ARG A 411 16.82 -40.60 -6.35
N PHE A 412 16.42 -39.35 -6.15
CA PHE A 412 15.63 -38.92 -5.00
C PHE A 412 14.31 -38.31 -5.48
N ASN A 413 13.31 -38.28 -4.58
CA ASN A 413 12.07 -37.56 -4.83
C ASN A 413 12.35 -36.06 -4.92
N ARG A 414 11.64 -35.36 -5.78
CA ARG A 414 11.60 -33.89 -5.74
C ARG A 414 10.85 -33.49 -4.48
N SER A 415 11.22 -32.34 -3.91
CA SER A 415 10.54 -31.82 -2.72
C SER A 415 10.25 -30.34 -2.87
N VAL A 416 9.05 -29.93 -2.48
CA VAL A 416 8.68 -28.53 -2.37
C VAL A 416 8.12 -28.27 -0.97
N SER A 417 8.65 -27.24 -0.31
CA SER A 417 8.12 -26.79 0.96
C SER A 417 6.81 -26.05 0.73
N ILE A 418 5.76 -26.45 1.43
CA ILE A 418 4.45 -25.84 1.29
C ILE A 418 4.39 -24.56 2.11
N ILE A 419 4.07 -23.45 1.45
CA ILE A 419 3.96 -22.12 2.05
C ILE A 419 2.46 -21.79 2.20
N PRO A 420 1.95 -21.61 3.42
CA PRO A 420 0.54 -21.34 3.65
C PRO A 420 0.06 -20.09 2.90
N GLY A 421 -1.03 -20.23 2.17
CA GLY A 421 -1.75 -19.10 1.57
C GLY A 421 -1.10 -18.46 0.34
N VAL A 422 -0.04 -19.05 -0.20
CA VAL A 422 0.68 -18.58 -1.40
C VAL A 422 0.32 -19.48 -2.57
N VAL A 423 0.19 -18.89 -3.77
CA VAL A 423 0.16 -19.68 -5.01
C VAL A 423 1.61 -19.95 -5.42
N GLN A 424 2.08 -21.19 -5.24
CA GLN A 424 3.45 -21.56 -5.58
C GLN A 424 3.49 -22.11 -7.01
N ARG A 425 4.32 -21.51 -7.87
CA ARG A 425 4.61 -22.05 -9.21
C ARG A 425 5.86 -22.93 -9.14
N VAL A 426 5.78 -24.12 -9.71
CA VAL A 426 6.85 -25.10 -9.77
C VAL A 426 7.09 -25.44 -11.23
N SER A 427 8.14 -24.86 -11.82
CA SER A 427 8.56 -25.14 -13.21
C SER A 427 9.72 -26.13 -13.21
N ILE A 428 9.57 -27.24 -13.95
CA ILE A 428 10.45 -28.42 -13.87
C ILE A 428 10.68 -28.97 -15.29
N GLU A 429 11.83 -29.60 -15.52
CA GLU A 429 12.07 -30.42 -16.72
C GLU A 429 12.17 -31.91 -16.37
N PHE A 430 11.54 -32.76 -17.19
CA PHE A 430 11.51 -34.20 -16.97
C PHE A 430 12.91 -34.79 -17.06
N GLY A 431 13.40 -35.36 -15.96
CA GLY A 431 14.71 -36.02 -15.87
C GLY A 431 15.91 -35.11 -15.59
N GLU A 432 15.75 -33.79 -15.55
CA GLU A 432 16.80 -32.86 -15.11
C GLU A 432 16.69 -32.52 -13.61
N VAL A 433 17.84 -32.34 -12.93
CA VAL A 433 17.91 -32.13 -11.47
C VAL A 433 17.37 -30.78 -11.05
#